data_AF-A0A813GZ84-F1
#
_entry.id   AF-A0A813GZ84-F1
#
_cell.length_a   1.000
_cell.length_b   1.000
_cell.length_c   1.000
_cell.angle_alpha   90.00
_cell.angle_beta   90.00
_cell.angle_gamma   90.00
#
_symmetry.space_group_name_H-M   'P 1'
#
loop_
_entity.id
_entity.type
_entity.pdbx_description
1 polymer ?
#
loop_
_entity_poly.entity_id
_entity_poly.type
_entity_poly.pdbx_seq_one_letter_code
_entity_poly.pdbx_strand_id
1 'polypeptide(L)'
;MTGPLLGAVEHDLPSRQESQIIDEILRGVDCPAELDIDVAGPLRVLRFLRGRLGNKAEAAELFQAMLRWRLQECRFRVEDLRSNVIGLSLEDFQRRFAAKPERQYLPSAFLGRSRQGGIVALYKAGMWDIEGLNQQFDENAMLRHEVEKMEWVFWYFQECCKREDRVPYLVVLLDLEGASSKLLQGETRNAVMDMAKSLGAFYLDAVEVTIVINAPWVFRAARAMMAPLLTERQKAKVRMLGSLEDSANLAALHATIAPELLPVALGGSAAPDVFGDQARKLSPVQHPPRPAPRSTGRSVTQVDSSMFAMDFWSCCMGRDVGPTPSSPQRYSFEAVPAQRSVRERAVVVKASKGNYFSVYDFVAVCLVIVALAAKMGVFSSVPG
;
A
#
# COMPACT_ATOMS: atom_id res chain seq x y z
N MET A 1 26.23 -8.44 14.51
CA MET A 1 25.04 -9.13 15.04
C MET A 1 23.87 -8.85 14.11
N THR A 2 23.57 -9.81 13.22
CA THR A 2 22.55 -9.72 12.18
C THR A 2 21.21 -10.17 12.75
N GLY A 3 20.40 -9.22 13.21
CA GLY A 3 18.98 -9.47 13.48
C GLY A 3 18.22 -9.84 12.20
N PRO A 4 16.99 -10.34 12.30
CA PRO A 4 16.21 -10.69 11.12
C PRO A 4 16.08 -9.48 10.19
N LEU A 5 16.44 -9.66 8.92
CA LEU A 5 16.53 -8.61 7.89
C LEU A 5 15.16 -8.12 7.39
N LEU A 6 14.08 -8.62 7.99
CA LEU A 6 12.68 -8.43 7.56
C LEU A 6 11.85 -7.73 8.64
N GLY A 7 10.73 -7.15 8.22
CA GLY A 7 9.85 -6.40 9.11
C GLY A 7 9.25 -7.27 10.21
N ALA A 8 8.84 -6.65 11.31
CA ALA A 8 8.16 -7.31 12.43
C ALA A 8 6.68 -7.61 12.10
N VAL A 9 6.45 -8.47 11.11
CA VAL A 9 5.13 -9.02 10.79
C VAL A 9 5.03 -10.48 11.19
N GLU A 10 3.81 -10.91 11.48
CA GLU A 10 3.52 -12.26 11.92
C GLU A 10 3.10 -13.09 10.71
N HIS A 11 4.00 -13.96 10.24
CA HIS A 11 3.71 -14.87 9.14
C HIS A 11 2.92 -16.10 9.57
N ASP A 12 2.81 -16.35 10.87
CA ASP A 12 2.08 -17.49 11.38
C ASP A 12 0.60 -17.36 11.06
N LEU A 13 -0.03 -18.51 10.77
CA LEU A 13 -1.48 -18.63 10.74
C LEU A 13 -2.09 -18.14 12.06
N PRO A 14 -3.38 -17.76 12.07
CA PRO A 14 -4.01 -17.26 13.28
C PRO A 14 -3.89 -18.28 14.41
N SER A 15 -3.50 -17.81 15.59
CA SER A 15 -3.59 -18.58 16.82
C SER A 15 -5.04 -19.00 17.11
N ARG A 16 -5.25 -19.91 18.07
CA ARG A 16 -6.60 -20.30 18.50
C ARG A 16 -7.41 -19.10 18.98
N GLN A 17 -6.78 -18.20 19.72
CA GLN A 17 -7.41 -16.99 20.23
C GLN A 17 -7.79 -16.04 19.08
N GLU A 18 -6.87 -15.79 18.14
CA GLU A 18 -7.16 -14.98 16.95
C GLU A 18 -8.30 -15.58 16.13
N SER A 19 -8.32 -16.91 15.94
CA SER A 19 -9.37 -17.61 15.19
C SER A 19 -10.75 -17.41 15.82
N GLN A 20 -10.85 -17.53 17.15
CA GLN A 20 -12.11 -17.27 17.87
C GLN A 20 -12.58 -15.83 17.67
N ILE A 21 -11.67 -14.85 17.77
CA ILE A 21 -11.99 -13.43 17.54
C ILE A 21 -12.44 -13.20 16.09
N ILE A 22 -11.76 -13.81 15.12
CA ILE A 22 -12.12 -13.73 13.70
C ILE A 22 -13.54 -14.26 13.47
N ASP A 23 -13.87 -15.42 14.02
CA ASP A 23 -15.20 -16.02 13.86
C ASP A 23 -16.30 -15.18 14.52
N GLU A 24 -15.98 -14.51 15.63
CA GLU A 24 -16.89 -13.55 16.26
C GLU A 24 -17.10 -12.29 15.42
N ILE A 25 -16.03 -11.77 14.80
CA ILE A 25 -16.13 -10.62 13.89
C ILE A 25 -16.96 -11.00 12.67
N LEU A 26 -16.65 -12.12 12.00
CA LEU A 26 -17.37 -12.57 10.80
C LEU A 26 -18.87 -12.79 11.05
N ARG A 27 -19.25 -13.28 12.25
CA ARG A 27 -20.67 -13.42 12.64
C ARG A 27 -21.34 -12.09 12.99
N GLY A 28 -20.57 -11.08 13.39
CA GLY A 28 -21.08 -9.80 13.87
C GLY A 28 -21.13 -8.69 12.82
N VAL A 29 -20.54 -8.91 11.65
CA VAL A 29 -20.50 -7.94 10.55
C VAL A 29 -21.52 -8.28 9.48
N ASP A 30 -22.08 -7.24 8.88
CA ASP A 30 -23.02 -7.34 7.78
C ASP A 30 -22.22 -7.59 6.50
N CYS A 31 -21.98 -8.87 6.22
CA CYS A 31 -21.29 -9.33 5.02
C CYS A 31 -22.29 -9.67 3.90
N PRO A 32 -22.17 -9.05 2.71
CA PRO A 32 -22.89 -9.52 1.53
C PRO A 32 -22.53 -10.97 1.21
N ALA A 33 -23.53 -11.77 0.82
CA ALA A 33 -23.36 -13.20 0.59
C ALA A 33 -22.54 -13.51 -0.68
N GLU A 34 -22.43 -12.56 -1.59
CA GLU A 34 -21.78 -12.70 -2.89
C GLU A 34 -20.26 -12.45 -2.85
N LEU A 35 -19.70 -12.03 -1.72
CA LEU A 35 -18.27 -11.71 -1.64
C LEU A 35 -17.41 -12.96 -1.42
N ASP A 36 -16.31 -13.03 -2.18
CA ASP A 36 -15.34 -14.13 -2.08
C ASP A 36 -14.63 -14.19 -0.72
N ILE A 37 -14.13 -15.37 -0.36
CA ILE A 37 -13.45 -15.63 0.91
C ILE A 37 -12.17 -14.78 1.13
N ASP A 38 -11.48 -14.34 0.08
CA ASP A 38 -10.32 -13.45 0.25
C ASP A 38 -10.74 -11.99 0.52
N VAL A 39 -11.99 -11.62 0.24
CA VAL A 39 -12.57 -10.31 0.58
C VAL A 39 -13.23 -10.37 1.94
N ALA A 40 -14.04 -11.41 2.19
CA ALA A 40 -14.89 -11.49 3.36
C ALA A 40 -14.63 -12.70 4.27
N GLY A 41 -13.44 -13.28 4.20
CA GLY A 41 -13.09 -14.46 4.99
C GLY A 41 -12.01 -14.24 6.04
N PRO A 42 -11.59 -15.33 6.72
CA PRO A 42 -10.76 -15.27 7.91
C PRO A 42 -9.43 -14.56 7.71
N LEU A 43 -8.74 -14.79 6.58
CA LEU A 43 -7.44 -14.16 6.31
C LEU A 43 -7.56 -12.64 6.16
N ARG A 44 -8.68 -12.14 5.59
CA ARG A 44 -8.91 -10.70 5.51
C ARG A 44 -9.11 -10.13 6.89
N VAL A 45 -9.99 -10.70 7.70
CA VAL A 45 -10.27 -10.24 9.07
C VAL A 45 -9.02 -10.27 9.96
N LEU A 46 -8.19 -11.32 9.82
CA LEU A 46 -6.92 -11.42 10.54
C LEU A 46 -6.02 -10.20 10.31
N ARG A 47 -5.97 -9.67 9.07
CA ARG A 47 -5.17 -8.47 8.77
C ARG A 47 -5.70 -7.22 9.46
N PHE A 48 -7.03 -7.08 9.58
CA PHE A 48 -7.63 -6.00 10.37
C PHE A 48 -7.31 -6.17 11.86
N LEU A 49 -7.40 -7.40 12.38
CA LEU A 49 -7.10 -7.74 13.78
C LEU A 49 -5.64 -7.45 14.14
N ARG A 50 -4.69 -7.97 13.36
CA ARG A 50 -3.25 -7.72 13.54
C ARG A 50 -2.89 -6.26 13.28
N GLY A 51 -3.53 -5.63 12.30
CA GLY A 51 -3.43 -4.20 12.04
C GLY A 51 -3.94 -3.32 13.19
N ARG A 52 -4.70 -3.89 14.12
CA ARG A 52 -5.17 -3.23 15.36
C ARG A 52 -4.68 -3.92 16.62
N LEU A 53 -3.55 -4.61 16.54
CA LEU A 53 -2.85 -5.19 17.69
C LEU A 53 -3.76 -6.11 18.54
N GLY A 54 -4.67 -6.85 17.90
CA GLY A 54 -5.61 -7.73 18.58
C GLY A 54 -6.87 -7.04 19.11
N ASN A 55 -7.06 -5.74 18.89
CA ASN A 55 -8.29 -5.04 19.28
C ASN A 55 -9.47 -5.44 18.38
N LYS A 56 -10.29 -6.37 18.89
CA LYS A 56 -11.48 -6.90 18.23
C LYS A 56 -12.46 -5.81 17.78
N ALA A 57 -12.75 -4.83 18.65
CA ALA A 57 -13.79 -3.83 18.36
C ALA A 57 -13.38 -2.91 17.21
N GLU A 58 -12.15 -2.41 17.25
CA GLU A 58 -11.59 -1.59 16.16
C GLU A 58 -11.45 -2.38 14.85
N ALA A 59 -11.02 -3.64 14.94
CA ALA A 59 -10.92 -4.51 13.77
C ALA A 59 -12.28 -4.76 13.11
N ALA A 60 -13.32 -5.03 13.89
CA ALA A 60 -14.68 -5.22 13.39
C ALA A 60 -15.22 -3.94 12.73
N GLU A 61 -15.04 -2.79 13.37
CA GLU A 61 -15.49 -1.49 12.84
C GLU A 61 -14.84 -1.19 11.48
N LEU A 62 -13.52 -1.37 11.37
CA LEU A 62 -12.78 -1.09 10.15
C LEU A 62 -13.07 -2.11 9.05
N PHE A 63 -13.24 -3.38 9.40
CA PHE A 63 -13.64 -4.39 8.45
C PHE A 63 -15.04 -4.10 7.88
N GLN A 64 -16.01 -3.75 8.74
CA GLN A 64 -17.34 -3.30 8.29
C GLN A 64 -17.27 -2.04 7.43
N ALA A 65 -16.38 -1.10 7.76
CA ALA A 65 -16.16 0.11 6.96
C ALA A 65 -15.61 -0.23 5.57
N MET A 66 -14.69 -1.19 5.47
CA MET A 66 -14.17 -1.68 4.19
C MET A 66 -15.27 -2.33 3.34
N LEU A 67 -16.10 -3.19 3.93
CA LEU A 67 -17.23 -3.82 3.24
C LEU A 67 -18.23 -2.77 2.72
N ARG A 68 -18.56 -1.76 3.54
CA ARG A 68 -19.43 -0.65 3.12
C ARG A 68 -18.81 0.19 2.01
N TRP A 69 -17.54 0.56 2.14
CA TRP A 69 -16.83 1.31 1.11
C TRP A 69 -16.88 0.59 -0.23
N ARG A 70 -16.63 -0.72 -0.22
CA ARG A 70 -16.64 -1.55 -1.43
C ARG A 70 -17.97 -1.50 -2.19
N LEU A 71 -19.09 -1.42 -1.47
CA LEU A 71 -20.44 -1.34 -2.04
C LEU A 71 -20.84 0.09 -2.43
N GLN A 72 -20.31 1.10 -1.74
CA GLN A 72 -20.77 2.49 -1.82
C GLN A 72 -19.83 3.41 -2.61
N GLU A 73 -18.62 2.94 -2.95
CA GLU A 73 -17.66 3.70 -3.76
C GLU A 73 -18.30 4.09 -5.10
N CYS A 74 -18.36 5.39 -5.36
CA CYS A 74 -19.04 5.95 -6.51
C CYS A 74 -18.09 6.35 -7.64
N ARG A 75 -16.78 6.45 -7.37
CA ARG A 75 -15.77 6.81 -8.38
C ARG A 75 -15.51 5.68 -9.37
N PHE A 76 -15.66 4.44 -8.93
CA PHE A 76 -15.54 3.23 -9.72
C PHE A 76 -16.14 2.04 -8.95
N ARG A 77 -16.51 0.98 -9.67
CA ARG A 77 -17.00 -0.26 -9.06
C ARG A 77 -15.81 -1.17 -8.74
N VAL A 78 -15.59 -1.44 -7.45
CA VAL A 78 -14.45 -2.26 -7.00
C VAL A 78 -14.51 -3.68 -7.56
N GLU A 79 -15.70 -4.27 -7.67
CA GLU A 79 -15.87 -5.62 -8.26
C GLU A 79 -15.50 -5.67 -9.74
N ASP A 80 -15.76 -4.61 -10.51
CA ASP A 80 -15.40 -4.59 -11.93
C ASP A 80 -13.87 -4.60 -12.07
N LEU A 81 -13.17 -3.82 -11.26
CA LEU A 81 -11.70 -3.84 -11.19
C LEU A 81 -11.18 -5.22 -10.75
N ARG A 82 -11.78 -5.81 -9.72
CA ARG A 82 -11.40 -7.13 -9.21
C ARG A 82 -11.55 -8.21 -10.27
N SER A 83 -12.68 -8.24 -10.98
CA SER A 83 -12.97 -9.25 -11.99
C SER A 83 -11.93 -9.31 -13.12
N ASN A 84 -11.24 -8.19 -13.36
CA ASN A 84 -10.17 -8.09 -14.36
C ASN A 84 -8.87 -8.78 -13.97
N VAL A 85 -8.67 -9.08 -12.68
CA VAL A 85 -7.36 -9.49 -12.16
C VAL A 85 -7.36 -10.76 -11.34
N ILE A 86 -8.47 -11.13 -10.69
CA ILE A 86 -8.51 -12.40 -9.95
C ILE A 86 -8.33 -13.61 -10.88
N GLY A 87 -7.78 -14.70 -10.35
CA GLY A 87 -7.48 -15.90 -11.12
C GLY A 87 -6.16 -15.84 -11.90
N LEU A 88 -5.56 -14.66 -12.07
CA LEU A 88 -4.29 -14.51 -12.79
C LEU A 88 -3.13 -15.06 -11.97
N SER A 89 -2.31 -15.91 -12.59
CA SER A 89 -1.01 -16.29 -12.02
C SER A 89 -0.13 -15.04 -11.78
N LEU A 90 0.91 -15.16 -10.96
CA LEU A 90 1.88 -14.07 -10.77
C LEU A 90 2.47 -13.61 -12.10
N GLU A 91 2.82 -14.53 -12.98
CA GLU A 91 3.38 -14.21 -14.30
C GLU A 91 2.35 -13.51 -15.21
N ASP A 92 1.11 -14.00 -15.26
CA ASP A 92 0.06 -13.38 -16.08
C ASP A 92 -0.30 -11.99 -15.56
N PHE A 93 -0.37 -11.82 -14.24
CA PHE A 93 -0.58 -10.52 -13.63
C PHE A 93 0.59 -9.58 -13.90
N GLN A 94 1.85 -10.04 -13.80
CA GLN A 94 3.02 -9.24 -14.16
C GLN A 94 2.95 -8.72 -15.59
N ARG A 95 2.64 -9.60 -16.56
CA ARG A 95 2.49 -9.23 -17.98
C ARG A 95 1.33 -8.26 -18.20
N ARG A 96 0.15 -8.55 -17.64
CA ARG A 96 -1.04 -7.69 -17.75
C ARG A 96 -0.77 -6.32 -17.14
N PHE A 97 -0.21 -6.30 -15.95
CA PHE A 97 0.12 -5.06 -15.25
C PHE A 97 1.16 -4.27 -16.03
N ALA A 98 2.16 -4.92 -16.63
CA ALA A 98 3.15 -4.28 -17.52
C ALA A 98 2.57 -3.63 -18.77
N ALA A 99 1.50 -4.18 -19.32
CA ALA A 99 0.84 -3.62 -20.49
C ALA A 99 -0.08 -2.42 -20.19
N LYS A 100 -0.32 -2.08 -18.92
CA LYS A 100 -1.25 -1.00 -18.56
C LYS A 100 -0.75 0.37 -19.00
N PRO A 101 -1.58 1.20 -19.66
CA PRO A 101 -1.16 2.51 -20.13
C PRO A 101 -0.87 3.50 -18.98
N GLU A 102 -1.45 3.32 -17.79
CA GLU A 102 -1.14 4.15 -16.61
C GLU A 102 0.32 4.01 -16.16
N ARG A 103 1.01 2.89 -16.48
CA ARG A 103 2.41 2.68 -16.10
C ARG A 103 3.39 3.66 -16.73
N GLN A 104 3.01 4.33 -17.82
CA GLN A 104 3.84 5.39 -18.39
C GLN A 104 3.97 6.59 -17.43
N TYR A 105 2.94 6.81 -16.61
CA TYR A 105 2.87 7.88 -15.63
C TYR A 105 3.14 7.40 -14.20
N LEU A 106 2.87 6.13 -13.89
CA LEU A 106 3.11 5.50 -12.60
C LEU A 106 4.07 4.30 -12.73
N PRO A 107 5.37 4.50 -13.06
CA PRO A 107 6.26 3.37 -13.30
C PRO A 107 6.40 2.49 -12.07
N SER A 108 5.90 1.26 -12.20
CA SER A 108 5.87 0.25 -11.14
C SER A 108 5.75 -1.14 -11.74
N ALA A 109 6.16 -2.18 -11.01
CA ALA A 109 5.90 -3.57 -11.38
C ALA A 109 6.06 -4.54 -10.20
N PHE A 110 5.59 -5.76 -10.43
CA PHE A 110 5.81 -6.89 -9.56
C PHE A 110 7.02 -7.67 -10.07
N LEU A 111 7.97 -7.94 -9.19
CA LEU A 111 9.27 -8.54 -9.53
C LEU A 111 9.32 -10.05 -9.33
N GLY A 112 8.33 -10.61 -8.64
CA GLY A 112 8.30 -12.01 -8.29
C GLY A 112 8.14 -12.18 -6.79
N ARG A 113 8.77 -13.23 -6.24
CA ARG A 113 8.68 -13.57 -4.81
C ARG A 113 10.05 -13.57 -4.18
N SER A 114 10.18 -12.93 -3.03
CA SER A 114 11.40 -12.97 -2.21
C SER A 114 11.69 -14.40 -1.74
N ARG A 115 12.90 -14.64 -1.25
CA ARG A 115 13.30 -15.95 -0.69
C ARG A 115 12.39 -16.40 0.45
N GLN A 116 11.76 -15.46 1.14
CA GLN A 116 10.84 -15.69 2.25
C GLN A 116 9.37 -15.73 1.80
N GLY A 117 9.10 -15.75 0.49
CA GLY A 117 7.76 -15.90 -0.07
C GLY A 117 6.97 -14.60 -0.19
N GLY A 118 7.49 -13.46 0.28
CA GLY A 118 6.84 -12.17 0.10
C GLY A 118 6.80 -11.75 -1.36
N ILE A 119 5.72 -11.10 -1.79
CA ILE A 119 5.61 -10.59 -3.17
C ILE A 119 6.43 -9.31 -3.28
N VAL A 120 7.38 -9.24 -4.20
CA VAL A 120 8.22 -8.06 -4.37
C VAL A 120 7.55 -7.11 -5.36
N ALA A 121 7.26 -5.89 -4.92
CA ALA A 121 6.70 -4.82 -5.76
C ALA A 121 7.64 -3.62 -5.77
N LEU A 122 8.02 -3.13 -6.95
CA LEU A 122 8.86 -1.94 -7.12
C LEU A 122 8.03 -0.77 -7.66
N TYR A 123 8.19 0.39 -7.03
CA TYR A 123 7.59 1.66 -7.42
C TYR A 123 8.69 2.69 -7.66
N LYS A 124 8.81 3.23 -8.87
CA LYS A 124 9.69 4.39 -9.14
C LYS A 124 8.94 5.68 -8.84
N ALA A 125 8.62 5.92 -7.57
CA ALA A 125 7.82 7.06 -7.15
C ALA A 125 8.47 8.41 -7.48
N GLY A 126 9.80 8.47 -7.57
CA GLY A 126 10.48 9.68 -8.03
C GLY A 126 10.19 10.05 -9.50
N MET A 127 9.67 9.09 -10.29
CA MET A 127 9.34 9.26 -11.71
C MET A 127 7.83 9.32 -11.97
N TRP A 128 7.00 9.49 -10.92
CA TRP A 128 5.55 9.60 -11.10
C TRP A 128 5.15 10.94 -11.73
N ASP A 129 4.30 10.87 -12.75
CA ASP A 129 3.68 12.00 -13.43
C ASP A 129 2.15 11.95 -13.29
N ILE A 130 1.68 12.31 -12.10
CA ILE A 130 0.25 12.24 -11.75
C ILE A 130 -0.56 13.29 -12.52
N GLU A 131 0.05 14.42 -12.87
CA GLU A 131 -0.60 15.44 -13.68
C GLU A 131 -0.87 14.91 -15.09
N GLY A 132 0.16 14.33 -15.75
CA GLY A 132 0.00 13.68 -17.04
C GLY A 132 -1.00 12.51 -17.01
N LEU A 133 -1.00 11.73 -15.92
CA LEU A 133 -1.99 10.67 -15.69
C LEU A 133 -3.42 11.23 -15.69
N ASN A 134 -3.67 12.27 -14.89
CA ASN A 134 -5.01 12.85 -14.77
C ASN A 134 -5.45 13.52 -16.07
N GLN A 135 -4.54 14.14 -16.81
CA GLN A 135 -4.83 14.74 -18.12
C GLN A 135 -5.20 13.68 -19.18
N GLN A 136 -4.51 12.54 -19.17
CA GLN A 136 -4.75 11.47 -20.14
C GLN A 136 -5.99 10.62 -19.80
N PHE A 137 -6.23 10.41 -18.51
CA PHE A 137 -7.33 9.59 -17.99
C PHE A 137 -8.35 10.48 -17.28
N ASP A 138 -8.33 10.47 -15.94
CA ASP A 138 -9.19 11.25 -15.06
C ASP A 138 -8.56 11.35 -13.66
N GLU A 139 -9.10 12.19 -12.79
CA GLU A 139 -8.58 12.45 -11.44
C GLU A 139 -8.60 11.23 -10.50
N ASN A 140 -9.34 10.18 -10.85
CA ASN A 140 -9.44 8.94 -10.07
C ASN A 140 -8.54 7.82 -10.62
N ALA A 141 -7.81 8.07 -11.72
CA ALA A 141 -7.00 7.06 -12.40
C ALA A 141 -5.94 6.45 -11.47
N MET A 142 -5.27 7.26 -10.65
CA MET A 142 -4.27 6.78 -9.69
C MET A 142 -4.91 5.82 -8.67
N LEU A 143 -6.01 6.22 -8.04
CA LEU A 143 -6.68 5.40 -7.04
C LEU A 143 -7.24 4.11 -7.67
N ARG A 144 -7.87 4.20 -8.85
CA ARG A 144 -8.41 3.05 -9.57
C ARG A 144 -7.31 2.03 -9.91
N HIS A 145 -6.18 2.50 -10.42
CA HIS A 145 -5.02 1.68 -10.76
C HIS A 145 -4.49 0.92 -9.52
N GLU A 146 -4.40 1.62 -8.40
CA GLU A 146 -3.89 1.06 -7.15
C GLU A 146 -4.88 0.09 -6.49
N VAL A 147 -6.18 0.40 -6.51
CA VAL A 147 -7.23 -0.51 -6.01
C VAL A 147 -7.23 -1.81 -6.82
N GLU A 148 -7.25 -1.75 -8.14
CA GLU A 148 -7.22 -2.95 -8.99
C GLU A 148 -6.00 -3.83 -8.69
N LYS A 149 -4.83 -3.20 -8.50
CA LYS A 149 -3.62 -3.89 -8.08
C LYS A 149 -3.78 -4.57 -6.72
N MET A 150 -4.32 -3.86 -5.73
CA MET A 150 -4.48 -4.38 -4.38
C MET A 150 -5.54 -5.49 -4.29
N GLU A 151 -6.56 -5.47 -5.16
CA GLU A 151 -7.51 -6.58 -5.31
C GLU A 151 -6.80 -7.87 -5.72
N TRP A 152 -5.91 -7.80 -6.71
CA TRP A 152 -5.10 -8.96 -7.09
C TRP A 152 -4.19 -9.42 -5.95
N VAL A 153 -3.51 -8.48 -5.29
CA VAL A 153 -2.56 -8.82 -4.20
C VAL A 153 -3.26 -9.63 -3.10
N PHE A 154 -4.44 -9.19 -2.66
CA PHE A 154 -5.14 -9.90 -1.58
C PHE A 154 -5.77 -11.22 -2.02
N TRP A 155 -6.26 -11.31 -3.25
CA TRP A 155 -6.67 -12.59 -3.82
C TRP A 155 -5.47 -13.56 -3.88
N TYR A 156 -4.33 -13.11 -4.40
CA TYR A 156 -3.12 -13.93 -4.49
C TYR A 156 -2.55 -14.27 -3.11
N PHE A 157 -2.71 -13.40 -2.12
CA PHE A 157 -2.40 -13.72 -0.73
C PHE A 157 -3.23 -14.88 -0.19
N GLN A 158 -4.52 -14.94 -0.51
CA GLN A 158 -5.35 -16.09 -0.13
C GLN A 158 -4.82 -17.38 -0.75
N GLU A 159 -4.41 -17.34 -2.02
CA GLU A 159 -3.85 -18.51 -2.72
C GLU A 159 -2.47 -18.92 -2.20
N CYS A 160 -1.59 -17.97 -1.87
CA CYS A 160 -0.33 -18.28 -1.19
C CYS A 160 -0.57 -18.87 0.20
N CYS A 161 -1.50 -18.33 0.97
CA CYS A 161 -1.82 -18.83 2.31
C CYS A 161 -2.26 -20.30 2.27
N LYS A 162 -3.14 -20.67 1.34
CA LYS A 162 -3.58 -22.06 1.12
C LYS A 162 -2.42 -23.00 0.76
N ARG A 163 -1.48 -22.54 -0.08
CA ARG A 163 -0.38 -23.36 -0.59
C ARG A 163 0.79 -23.50 0.39
N GLU A 164 1.00 -22.52 1.24
CA GLU A 164 2.23 -22.38 2.03
C GLU A 164 2.02 -22.40 3.54
N ASP A 165 0.77 -22.51 4.00
CA ASP A 165 0.43 -22.62 5.43
C ASP A 165 0.99 -21.42 6.25
N ARG A 166 0.97 -20.23 5.64
CA ARG A 166 1.49 -18.98 6.23
C ARG A 166 0.80 -17.73 5.68
N VAL A 167 0.81 -16.66 6.46
CA VAL A 167 0.33 -15.34 6.03
C VAL A 167 1.37 -14.66 5.11
N PRO A 168 1.02 -14.37 3.86
CA PRO A 168 1.91 -13.70 2.91
C PRO A 168 1.83 -12.18 3.01
N TYR A 169 2.86 -11.49 2.55
CA TYR A 169 2.99 -10.04 2.58
C TYR A 169 3.68 -9.50 1.33
N LEU A 170 3.58 -8.19 1.12
CA LEU A 170 4.38 -7.46 0.14
C LEU A 170 5.74 -7.07 0.74
N VAL A 171 6.78 -7.16 -0.07
CA VAL A 171 8.06 -6.47 0.08
C VAL A 171 8.06 -5.32 -0.93
N VAL A 172 7.97 -4.09 -0.44
CA VAL A 172 7.86 -2.90 -1.28
C VAL A 172 9.25 -2.30 -1.48
N LEU A 173 9.68 -2.14 -2.72
CA LEU A 173 10.87 -1.38 -3.10
C LEU A 173 10.41 -0.02 -3.64
N LEU A 174 10.75 1.05 -2.95
CA LEU A 174 10.36 2.41 -3.31
C LEU A 174 11.59 3.18 -3.78
N ASP A 175 11.68 3.42 -5.08
CA ASP A 175 12.75 4.18 -5.69
C ASP A 175 12.38 5.66 -5.81
N LEU A 176 13.15 6.50 -5.11
CA LEU A 176 12.98 7.95 -5.07
C LEU A 176 13.97 8.68 -5.98
N GLU A 177 14.69 7.98 -6.84
CA GLU A 177 15.45 8.59 -7.94
C GLU A 177 14.52 9.48 -8.79
N GLY A 178 14.91 10.74 -9.00
CA GLY A 178 14.10 11.73 -9.71
C GLY A 178 13.02 12.43 -8.87
N ALA A 179 12.83 12.02 -7.60
CA ALA A 179 11.82 12.63 -6.74
C ALA A 179 12.04 14.13 -6.57
N SER A 180 10.97 14.90 -6.81
CA SER A 180 10.97 16.36 -6.75
C SER A 180 9.82 16.87 -5.88
N SER A 181 9.83 18.17 -5.59
CA SER A 181 8.75 18.82 -4.85
C SER A 181 7.41 18.85 -5.60
N LYS A 182 7.35 18.44 -6.87
CA LYS A 182 6.09 18.36 -7.65
C LYS A 182 5.06 17.43 -7.01
N LEU A 183 5.51 16.35 -6.37
CA LEU A 183 4.63 15.41 -5.65
C LEU A 183 3.90 16.06 -4.46
N LEU A 184 4.25 17.29 -4.11
CA LEU A 184 3.79 18.01 -2.92
C LEU A 184 2.88 19.18 -3.22
N GLN A 185 2.57 19.41 -4.49
CA GLN A 185 1.88 20.60 -4.95
C GLN A 185 0.48 20.25 -5.45
N GLY A 186 -0.44 21.20 -5.26
CA GLY A 186 -1.76 21.24 -5.88
C GLY A 186 -2.52 19.91 -5.86
N GLU A 187 -3.04 19.54 -7.03
CA GLU A 187 -3.85 18.35 -7.25
C GLU A 187 -3.06 17.05 -7.12
N THR A 188 -1.78 17.05 -7.51
CA THR A 188 -0.87 15.91 -7.35
C THR A 188 -0.79 15.46 -5.88
N ARG A 189 -0.58 16.40 -4.95
CA ARG A 189 -0.59 16.09 -3.51
C ARG A 189 -1.92 15.50 -3.08
N ASN A 190 -3.03 16.08 -3.53
CA ASN A 190 -4.37 15.64 -3.12
C ASN A 190 -4.65 14.22 -3.61
N ALA A 191 -4.28 13.89 -4.85
CA ALA A 191 -4.41 12.55 -5.40
C ALA A 191 -3.60 11.51 -4.62
N VAL A 192 -2.34 11.82 -4.29
CA VAL A 192 -1.50 10.91 -3.48
C VAL A 192 -2.05 10.72 -2.08
N MET A 193 -2.52 11.79 -1.44
CA MET A 193 -3.09 11.71 -0.09
C MET A 193 -4.41 10.94 -0.06
N ASP A 194 -5.27 11.14 -1.06
CA ASP A 194 -6.53 10.41 -1.18
C ASP A 194 -6.31 8.92 -1.46
N MET A 195 -5.37 8.59 -2.35
CA MET A 195 -4.90 7.23 -2.57
C MET A 195 -4.38 6.63 -1.27
N ALA A 196 -3.47 7.31 -0.58
CA ALA A 196 -2.85 6.79 0.63
C ALA A 196 -3.87 6.53 1.74
N LYS A 197 -4.81 7.47 1.93
CA LYS A 197 -5.90 7.34 2.91
C LYS A 197 -6.82 6.17 2.58
N SER A 198 -7.22 6.04 1.31
CA SER A 198 -8.11 4.96 0.87
C SER A 198 -7.45 3.59 1.05
N LEU A 199 -6.20 3.45 0.60
CA LEU A 199 -5.49 2.17 0.68
C LEU A 199 -5.12 1.81 2.12
N GLY A 200 -4.71 2.79 2.93
CA GLY A 200 -4.41 2.61 4.35
C GLY A 200 -5.63 2.22 5.19
N ALA A 201 -6.84 2.65 4.79
CA ALA A 201 -8.08 2.34 5.49
C ALA A 201 -8.68 0.97 5.11
N PHE A 202 -8.47 0.49 3.88
CA PHE A 202 -9.19 -0.68 3.35
C PHE A 202 -8.30 -1.88 3.03
N TYR A 203 -6.98 -1.68 2.88
CA TYR A 203 -6.01 -2.74 2.59
C TYR A 203 -4.97 -2.87 3.71
N LEU A 204 -5.46 -3.21 4.91
CA LEU A 204 -4.66 -3.28 6.13
C LEU A 204 -3.67 -4.45 6.12
N ASP A 205 -2.57 -4.26 6.87
CA ASP A 205 -1.52 -5.25 7.12
C ASP A 205 -1.08 -6.03 5.87
N ALA A 206 -0.93 -5.33 4.74
CA ALA A 206 -0.52 -5.92 3.47
C ALA A 206 1.01 -5.97 3.26
N VAL A 207 1.76 -5.11 3.96
CA VAL A 207 3.20 -4.91 3.72
C VAL A 207 4.02 -5.34 4.93
N GLU A 208 5.02 -6.16 4.64
CA GLU A 208 6.05 -6.64 5.56
C GLU A 208 7.13 -5.59 5.76
N VAL A 209 7.70 -5.09 4.67
CA VAL A 209 8.75 -4.07 4.70
C VAL A 209 8.71 -3.20 3.45
N THR A 210 8.99 -1.91 3.65
CA THR A 210 9.29 -0.95 2.59
C THR A 210 10.77 -0.63 2.61
N ILE A 211 11.45 -0.90 1.51
CA ILE A 211 12.83 -0.57 1.28
C ILE A 211 12.84 0.66 0.37
N VAL A 212 13.25 1.80 0.88
CA VAL A 212 13.40 3.03 0.11
C VAL A 212 14.83 3.10 -0.39
N ILE A 213 15.02 3.31 -1.69
CA ILE A 213 16.34 3.46 -2.33
C ILE A 213 16.45 4.82 -3.01
N ASN A 214 17.69 5.26 -3.25
CA ASN A 214 17.99 6.54 -3.92
C ASN A 214 17.27 7.73 -3.29
N ALA A 215 17.01 7.66 -1.98
CA ALA A 215 16.31 8.70 -1.24
C ALA A 215 17.18 9.97 -1.16
N PRO A 216 16.69 11.14 -1.61
CA PRO A 216 17.38 12.40 -1.39
C PRO A 216 17.65 12.62 0.10
N TRP A 217 18.75 13.31 0.43
CA TRP A 217 19.22 13.46 1.81
C TRP A 217 18.16 14.01 2.78
N VAL A 218 17.24 14.84 2.28
CA VAL A 218 16.11 15.40 3.02
C VAL A 218 15.16 14.32 3.55
N PHE A 219 14.92 13.24 2.81
CA PHE A 219 14.08 12.13 3.28
C PHE A 219 14.79 11.35 4.41
N ARG A 220 16.13 11.25 4.35
CA ARG A 220 16.91 10.64 5.44
C ARG A 220 16.84 11.50 6.71
N ALA A 221 16.92 12.82 6.57
CA ALA A 221 16.71 13.76 7.67
C ALA A 221 15.29 13.67 8.24
N ALA A 222 14.28 13.60 7.38
CA ALA A 222 12.88 13.41 7.75
C ALA A 222 12.67 12.17 8.63
N ARG A 223 13.22 11.02 8.21
CA ARG A 223 13.15 9.78 9.00
C ARG A 223 13.85 9.93 10.35
N ALA A 224 15.01 10.57 10.41
CA ALA A 224 15.72 10.79 11.67
C ALA A 224 14.89 11.63 12.66
N MET A 225 14.19 12.66 12.16
CA MET A 225 13.30 13.49 12.98
C MET A 225 12.05 12.73 13.46
N MET A 226 11.49 11.84 12.64
CA MET A 226 10.31 11.07 13.01
C MET A 226 10.60 9.85 13.87
N ALA A 227 11.80 9.29 13.80
CA ALA A 227 12.14 8.04 14.48
C ALA A 227 11.73 8.02 15.96
N PRO A 228 11.86 9.09 16.76
CA PRO A 228 11.42 9.08 18.17
C PRO A 228 9.90 8.88 18.36
N LEU A 229 9.09 9.22 17.35
CA LEU A 229 7.63 9.14 17.38
C LEU A 229 7.10 7.79 16.87
N LEU A 230 7.96 6.97 16.27
CA LEU A 230 7.59 5.67 15.72
C LEU A 230 7.89 4.56 16.73
N THR A 231 6.95 3.62 16.87
CA THR A 231 7.19 2.37 17.59
C THR A 231 8.25 1.52 16.87
N GLU A 232 8.89 0.58 17.57
CA GLU A 232 9.88 -0.30 16.97
C GLU A 232 9.30 -1.13 15.79
N ARG A 233 8.04 -1.57 15.90
CA ARG A 233 7.33 -2.24 14.81
C ARG A 233 7.21 -1.34 13.57
N GLN A 234 6.89 -0.06 13.76
CA GLN A 234 6.75 0.91 12.66
C GLN A 234 8.12 1.26 12.04
N LYS A 235 9.18 1.39 12.85
CA LYS A 235 10.56 1.58 12.35
C LYS A 235 11.04 0.38 11.53
N ALA A 236 10.75 -0.83 12.00
CA ALA A 236 11.16 -2.07 11.33
C ALA A 236 10.48 -2.27 9.96
N LYS A 237 9.27 -1.73 9.77
CA LYS A 237 8.57 -1.77 8.48
C LYS A 237 9.18 -0.86 7.42
N VAL A 238 10.09 0.07 7.75
CA VAL A 238 10.70 0.97 6.76
C VAL A 238 12.22 1.01 6.88
N ARG A 239 12.88 0.56 5.82
CA ARG A 239 14.34 0.60 5.64
C ARG A 239 14.69 1.63 4.59
N MET A 240 15.46 2.65 4.95
CA MET A 240 15.97 3.61 3.99
C MET A 240 17.42 3.28 3.66
N LEU A 241 17.66 2.91 2.41
CA LEU A 241 18.98 2.75 1.83
C LEU A 241 19.35 4.05 1.08
N GLY A 242 20.64 4.35 1.01
CA GLY A 242 21.16 5.49 0.25
C GLY A 242 21.15 5.23 -1.26
N SER A 243 22.12 5.83 -1.95
CA SER A 243 22.41 5.51 -3.36
C SER A 243 22.80 4.04 -3.47
N LEU A 244 22.30 3.34 -4.50
CA LEU A 244 22.72 1.97 -4.82
C LEU A 244 24.10 1.88 -5.48
N GLU A 245 24.72 3.01 -5.86
CA GLU A 245 26.12 3.05 -6.27
C GLU A 245 27.07 2.69 -5.12
N ASP A 246 26.62 2.90 -3.88
CA ASP A 246 27.32 2.44 -2.69
C ASP A 246 27.10 0.93 -2.53
N SER A 247 28.21 0.18 -2.60
CA SER A 247 28.23 -1.27 -2.51
C SER A 247 27.64 -1.81 -1.21
N ALA A 248 27.68 -1.05 -0.11
CA ALA A 248 27.05 -1.44 1.16
C ALA A 248 25.52 -1.37 1.08
N ASN A 249 24.96 -0.33 0.42
CA ASN A 249 23.52 -0.21 0.21
C ASN A 249 23.03 -1.29 -0.76
N LEU A 250 23.78 -1.55 -1.84
CA LEU A 250 23.47 -2.61 -2.79
C LEU A 250 23.50 -3.99 -2.13
N ALA A 251 24.51 -4.29 -1.32
CA ALA A 251 24.58 -5.54 -0.56
C ALA A 251 23.40 -5.67 0.43
N ALA A 252 23.01 -4.59 1.09
CA ALA A 252 21.85 -4.58 1.99
C ALA A 252 20.51 -4.81 1.26
N LEU A 253 20.39 -4.32 0.03
CA LEU A 253 19.25 -4.62 -0.87
C LEU A 253 19.25 -6.09 -1.25
N HIS A 254 20.38 -6.63 -1.73
CA HIS A 254 20.55 -8.02 -2.13
C HIS A 254 20.36 -9.04 -1.00
N ALA A 255 20.61 -8.62 0.24
CA ALA A 255 20.30 -9.43 1.42
C ALA A 255 18.79 -9.63 1.63
N THR A 256 17.95 -8.79 1.00
CA THR A 256 16.48 -8.79 1.18
C THR A 256 15.75 -9.23 -0.07
N ILE A 257 16.16 -8.76 -1.24
CA ILE A 257 15.60 -9.09 -2.55
C ILE A 257 16.71 -9.74 -3.37
N ALA A 258 16.44 -10.94 -3.90
CA ALA A 258 17.43 -11.67 -4.68
C ALA A 258 17.77 -10.88 -5.98
N PRO A 259 19.06 -10.80 -6.39
CA PRO A 259 19.46 -10.04 -7.59
C PRO A 259 18.72 -10.47 -8.87
N GLU A 260 18.33 -11.73 -8.96
CA GLU A 260 17.61 -12.32 -10.10
C GLU A 260 16.19 -11.78 -10.25
N LEU A 261 15.66 -11.15 -9.20
CA LEU A 261 14.37 -10.45 -9.23
C LEU A 261 14.54 -8.97 -9.56
N LEU A 262 15.75 -8.41 -9.48
CA LEU A 262 15.97 -6.97 -9.66
C LEU A 262 16.34 -6.66 -11.12
N PRO A 263 15.88 -5.53 -11.67
CA PRO A 263 16.36 -5.08 -12.97
C PRO A 263 17.84 -4.69 -12.90
N VAL A 264 18.53 -4.76 -14.05
CA VAL A 264 19.96 -4.41 -14.16
C VAL A 264 20.23 -2.98 -13.68
N ALA A 265 19.31 -2.04 -13.94
CA ALA A 265 19.41 -0.65 -13.49
C ALA A 265 19.45 -0.50 -11.95
N LEU A 266 19.01 -1.51 -11.19
CA LEU A 266 19.07 -1.53 -9.73
C LEU A 266 20.09 -2.55 -9.21
N GLY A 267 21.06 -2.94 -10.05
CA GLY A 267 22.14 -3.87 -9.69
C GLY A 267 21.75 -5.36 -9.73
N GLY A 268 20.64 -5.70 -10.38
CA GLY A 268 20.16 -7.07 -10.52
C GLY A 268 20.51 -7.75 -11.84
N SER A 269 19.85 -8.88 -12.09
CA SER A 269 20.07 -9.75 -13.26
C SER A 269 18.77 -10.33 -13.85
N ALA A 270 17.60 -9.75 -13.52
CA ALA A 270 16.31 -10.24 -13.99
C ALA A 270 16.21 -10.30 -15.52
N ALA A 271 15.66 -11.40 -16.05
CA ALA A 271 15.39 -11.62 -17.47
C ALA A 271 14.07 -12.42 -17.66
N PRO A 272 13.12 -11.98 -18.53
CA PRO A 272 13.11 -10.71 -19.24
C PRO A 272 12.97 -9.53 -18.27
N ASP A 273 13.45 -8.35 -18.67
CA ASP A 273 13.24 -7.14 -17.88
C ASP A 273 11.75 -6.77 -17.92
N VAL A 274 11.01 -7.20 -16.90
CA VAL A 274 9.61 -6.81 -16.67
C VAL A 274 9.51 -5.36 -16.12
N PHE A 275 10.64 -4.66 -16.03
CA PHE A 275 10.83 -3.27 -15.67
C PHE A 275 11.37 -2.39 -16.83
N GLY A 276 11.25 -1.08 -16.67
CA GLY A 276 11.96 -0.08 -17.49
C GLY A 276 11.56 0.05 -18.97
N ASP A 277 12.21 0.96 -19.70
CA ASP A 277 11.90 1.39 -21.09
C ASP A 277 11.59 0.30 -22.11
N GLN A 278 12.08 -0.92 -21.92
CA GLN A 278 11.80 -2.03 -22.83
C GLN A 278 10.34 -2.49 -22.73
N ALA A 279 9.78 -2.62 -21.52
CA ALA A 279 8.36 -2.86 -21.35
C ALA A 279 7.50 -1.68 -21.87
N ARG A 280 8.00 -0.44 -21.75
CA ARG A 280 7.34 0.77 -22.30
C ARG A 280 7.28 0.76 -23.83
N LYS A 281 8.33 0.27 -24.50
CA LYS A 281 8.37 0.07 -25.97
C LYS A 281 7.45 -1.06 -26.44
N LEU A 282 7.11 -2.00 -25.55
CA LEU A 282 6.26 -3.14 -25.85
C LEU A 282 4.76 -2.85 -25.65
N SER A 283 4.37 -1.78 -24.97
CA SER A 283 2.97 -1.32 -24.97
C SER A 283 2.66 -0.67 -26.32
N PRO A 284 1.85 -1.30 -27.19
CA PRO A 284 1.36 -0.61 -28.35
C PRO A 284 0.27 0.34 -27.88
N VAL A 285 0.46 1.65 -28.05
CA VAL A 285 -0.58 2.58 -28.53
C VAL A 285 -0.01 3.99 -28.67
N GLN A 286 -0.04 4.43 -29.93
CA GLN A 286 -0.10 5.83 -30.34
C GLN A 286 -1.52 6.33 -30.06
N HIS A 287 -1.74 7.08 -28.99
CA HIS A 287 -2.94 7.91 -28.89
C HIS A 287 -2.49 9.37 -28.79
N PRO A 288 -2.94 10.24 -29.71
CA PRO A 288 -2.64 11.66 -29.60
C PRO A 288 -3.24 12.17 -28.28
N PRO A 289 -2.57 13.15 -27.62
CA PRO A 289 -3.09 13.74 -26.39
C PRO A 289 -4.52 14.23 -26.63
N ARG A 290 -5.41 13.91 -25.69
CA ARG A 290 -6.79 14.38 -25.74
C ARG A 290 -6.75 15.91 -25.71
N PRO A 291 -7.44 16.62 -26.64
CA PRO A 291 -7.46 18.07 -26.61
C PRO A 291 -8.04 18.54 -25.28
N ALA A 292 -7.36 19.49 -24.64
CA ALA A 292 -7.74 20.03 -23.35
C ALA A 292 -9.23 20.39 -23.31
N PRO A 293 -9.96 20.05 -22.24
CA PRO A 293 -11.36 20.44 -22.12
C PRO A 293 -11.44 21.97 -22.18
N ARG A 294 -12.21 22.49 -23.15
CA ARG A 294 -12.52 23.92 -23.23
C ARG A 294 -13.21 24.32 -21.92
N SER A 295 -12.61 25.26 -21.21
CA SER A 295 -13.12 25.82 -19.96
C SER A 295 -14.52 26.40 -20.18
N THR A 296 -15.57 25.64 -19.87
CA THR A 296 -16.89 26.23 -19.63
C THR A 296 -16.90 26.67 -18.18
N GLY A 297 -16.72 27.98 -17.97
CA GLY A 297 -16.71 28.58 -16.65
C GLY A 297 -17.97 28.24 -15.86
N ARG A 298 -17.81 27.43 -14.81
CA ARG A 298 -18.76 27.34 -13.72
C ARG A 298 -17.96 27.42 -12.43
N SER A 299 -18.13 28.55 -11.74
CA SER A 299 -17.52 28.78 -10.43
C SER A 299 -18.04 27.74 -9.46
N VAL A 300 -17.17 26.85 -9.00
CA VAL A 300 -17.41 26.07 -7.79
C VAL A 300 -17.15 27.00 -6.62
N THR A 301 -18.17 27.20 -5.79
CA THR A 301 -18.12 27.99 -4.56
C THR A 301 -17.06 27.43 -3.61
N GLN A 302 -16.23 28.36 -3.15
CA GLN A 302 -15.12 28.23 -2.22
C GLN A 302 -15.52 27.43 -0.96
N VAL A 303 -14.86 26.29 -0.74
CA VAL A 303 -14.91 25.60 0.56
C VAL A 303 -13.79 26.16 1.43
N ASP A 304 -14.20 26.68 2.59
CA ASP A 304 -13.39 27.42 3.55
C ASP A 304 -12.15 26.61 3.99
N SER A 305 -10.96 27.19 3.81
CA SER A 305 -9.66 26.55 3.96
C SER A 305 -9.07 26.66 5.39
N SER A 306 -9.89 27.00 6.38
CA SER A 306 -9.43 27.37 7.72
C SER A 306 -9.35 26.23 8.76
N MET A 307 -9.67 24.98 8.43
CA MET A 307 -9.58 23.83 9.38
C MET A 307 -8.34 22.93 9.24
N PHE A 308 -7.39 23.23 8.35
CA PHE A 308 -6.29 22.29 8.00
C PHE A 308 -4.98 22.43 8.81
N ALA A 309 -4.97 23.20 9.89
CA ALA A 309 -3.80 23.35 10.75
C ALA A 309 -4.14 22.92 12.18
N MET A 310 -3.46 21.87 12.64
CA MET A 310 -3.32 21.44 14.06
C MET A 310 -4.23 20.33 14.61
N ASP A 311 -4.34 19.17 13.95
CA ASP A 311 -4.86 17.95 14.62
C ASP A 311 -4.03 16.68 14.45
N PHE A 312 -2.87 16.72 13.76
CA PHE A 312 -2.04 15.53 13.54
C PHE A 312 -1.19 15.11 14.76
N TRP A 313 -0.89 16.02 15.70
CA TRP A 313 0.21 15.80 16.65
C TRP A 313 -0.19 15.39 18.08
N SER A 314 -1.47 15.38 18.45
CA SER A 314 -1.87 15.29 19.87
C SER A 314 -2.24 13.86 20.38
N CYS A 315 -1.92 12.78 19.67
CA CYS A 315 -2.51 11.45 19.97
C CYS A 315 -1.57 10.26 20.25
N CYS A 316 -0.25 10.45 20.36
CA CYS A 316 0.70 9.32 20.35
C CYS A 316 1.29 8.87 21.69
N MET A 317 0.81 9.34 22.86
CA MET A 317 1.44 9.01 24.15
C MET A 317 0.56 8.15 25.06
N GLY A 318 0.74 6.83 24.99
CA GLY A 318 0.22 5.87 25.98
C GLY A 318 0.85 4.48 25.81
N ARG A 319 1.64 4.04 26.79
CA ARG A 319 2.30 2.71 26.88
C ARG A 319 1.42 1.73 27.66
N ASP A 320 1.50 0.43 27.35
CA ASP A 320 1.98 -0.60 28.31
C ASP A 320 2.07 -2.01 27.70
N VAL A 321 2.86 -2.87 28.37
CA VAL A 321 3.52 -4.11 27.91
C VAL A 321 3.02 -5.33 28.69
N GLY A 322 2.93 -6.52 28.05
CA GLY A 322 3.04 -7.83 28.72
C GLY A 322 2.24 -9.00 28.10
N PRO A 323 2.46 -10.27 28.50
CA PRO A 323 3.35 -11.21 27.79
C PRO A 323 2.73 -12.54 27.29
N THR A 324 3.52 -13.27 26.48
CA THR A 324 3.43 -14.62 25.84
C THR A 324 3.08 -15.80 26.78
N PRO A 325 2.49 -16.96 26.35
CA PRO A 325 3.27 -18.05 25.71
C PRO A 325 2.57 -19.17 24.86
N SER A 326 3.44 -19.95 24.18
CA SER A 326 3.42 -21.42 23.93
C SER A 326 2.62 -22.08 22.79
N SER A 327 3.22 -23.17 22.29
CA SER A 327 3.17 -23.82 20.97
C SER A 327 1.84 -24.44 20.49
N PRO A 328 1.53 -24.45 19.18
CA PRO A 328 0.26 -24.97 18.66
C PRO A 328 0.34 -26.37 18.05
N GLN A 329 -0.72 -27.15 18.27
CA GLN A 329 -1.14 -28.25 17.38
C GLN A 329 -2.06 -27.69 16.29
N ARG A 330 -1.82 -28.10 15.03
CA ARG A 330 -2.50 -27.62 13.81
C ARG A 330 -3.92 -28.20 13.65
N TYR A 331 -4.84 -27.40 13.13
CA TYR A 331 -6.19 -27.81 12.73
C TYR A 331 -6.53 -27.14 11.38
N SER A 332 -7.24 -27.87 10.50
CA SER A 332 -7.63 -27.45 9.15
C SER A 332 -9.03 -26.82 9.11
N PHE A 333 -9.22 -25.83 8.22
CA PHE A 333 -10.43 -25.00 8.06
C PHE A 333 -11.50 -25.64 7.15
N GLU A 334 -12.77 -25.65 7.58
CA GLU A 334 -13.96 -25.82 6.73
C GLU A 334 -15.03 -24.75 7.08
N ALA A 335 -15.81 -24.34 6.07
CA ALA A 335 -16.71 -23.18 6.08
C ALA A 335 -18.08 -23.43 6.74
N VAL A 336 -18.71 -22.36 7.27
CA VAL A 336 -20.04 -22.35 7.92
C VAL A 336 -20.98 -21.38 7.19
N PRO A 337 -22.28 -21.70 6.98
CA PRO A 337 -23.20 -20.86 6.19
C PRO A 337 -23.98 -19.82 7.03
N ALA A 338 -24.43 -18.74 6.35
CA ALA A 338 -25.00 -17.52 6.93
C ALA A 338 -26.50 -17.30 6.61
N GLN A 339 -27.21 -16.51 7.43
CA GLN A 339 -28.48 -15.82 7.06
C GLN A 339 -28.90 -14.70 8.05
N ARG A 340 -29.02 -13.44 7.57
CA ARG A 340 -30.20 -12.53 7.67
C ARG A 340 -29.88 -11.06 7.28
N SER A 341 -30.93 -10.37 6.80
CA SER A 341 -30.95 -9.06 6.11
C SER A 341 -30.77 -7.82 6.99
N VAL A 342 -30.20 -6.75 6.40
CA VAL A 342 -29.76 -5.52 7.09
C VAL A 342 -30.44 -4.26 6.54
N ARG A 343 -30.67 -3.28 7.42
CA ARG A 343 -31.25 -1.94 7.15
C ARG A 343 -30.14 -0.89 7.15
N GLU A 344 -30.13 -0.01 6.15
CA GLU A 344 -29.10 1.01 5.92
C GLU A 344 -29.17 2.22 6.89
N ARG A 345 -28.00 2.67 7.37
CA ARG A 345 -27.71 4.05 7.75
C ARG A 345 -26.31 4.44 7.29
N ALA A 346 -26.19 5.56 6.59
CA ALA A 346 -24.91 6.16 6.23
C ALA A 346 -24.23 6.74 7.49
N VAL A 347 -23.00 6.33 7.76
CA VAL A 347 -22.18 6.83 8.89
C VAL A 347 -20.83 7.27 8.34
N VAL A 348 -20.50 8.55 8.56
CA VAL A 348 -19.17 9.12 8.35
C VAL A 348 -18.22 8.51 9.38
N VAL A 349 -17.25 7.72 8.92
CA VAL A 349 -16.25 7.07 9.80
C VAL A 349 -15.20 8.10 10.22
N LYS A 350 -15.19 8.48 11.50
CA LYS A 350 -14.02 9.10 12.13
C LYS A 350 -12.98 8.00 12.33
N ALA A 351 -11.80 8.16 11.74
CA ALA A 351 -10.68 7.24 11.99
C ALA A 351 -10.39 7.18 13.50
N SER A 352 -10.54 6.00 14.10
CA SER A 352 -10.21 5.77 15.51
C SER A 352 -8.68 5.69 15.69
N LYS A 353 -8.24 5.97 16.92
CA LYS A 353 -6.84 6.20 17.38
C LYS A 353 -5.93 4.94 17.35
N GLY A 354 -6.07 4.09 16.35
CA GLY A 354 -5.25 2.88 16.21
C GLY A 354 -3.85 3.21 15.66
N ASN A 355 -2.80 2.83 16.40
CA ASN A 355 -1.37 3.03 16.10
C ASN A 355 -0.85 2.20 14.90
N TYR A 356 -1.56 2.15 13.77
CA TYR A 356 -1.10 1.47 12.57
C TYR A 356 -0.49 2.45 11.58
N PHE A 357 0.81 2.28 11.31
CA PHE A 357 1.53 3.04 10.29
C PHE A 357 1.68 2.15 9.06
N SER A 358 0.88 2.43 8.03
CA SER A 358 0.96 1.76 6.74
C SER A 358 2.09 2.35 5.89
N VAL A 359 2.45 1.67 4.80
CA VAL A 359 3.38 2.20 3.79
C VAL A 359 2.84 3.48 3.17
N TYR A 360 1.53 3.55 3.00
CA TYR A 360 0.86 4.71 2.49
C TYR A 360 0.91 5.89 3.48
N ASP A 361 0.86 5.60 4.79
CA ASP A 361 1.13 6.60 5.83
C ASP A 361 2.59 7.07 5.79
N PHE A 362 3.55 6.16 5.57
CA PHE A 362 4.95 6.53 5.39
C PHE A 362 5.16 7.43 4.16
N VAL A 363 4.56 7.07 3.01
CA VAL A 363 4.63 7.88 1.79
C VAL A 363 4.00 9.26 2.04
N ALA A 364 2.79 9.30 2.60
CA ALA A 364 2.11 10.54 2.95
C ALA A 364 2.96 11.43 3.88
N VAL A 365 3.57 10.83 4.91
CA VAL A 365 4.38 11.57 5.88
C VAL A 365 5.71 12.01 5.29
N CYS A 366 6.37 11.18 4.48
CA CYS A 366 7.56 11.58 3.72
C CYS A 366 7.24 12.77 2.80
N LEU A 367 6.08 12.75 2.14
CA LEU A 367 5.65 13.87 1.31
C LEU A 367 5.43 15.13 2.16
N VAL A 368 4.75 15.03 3.31
CA VAL A 368 4.57 16.16 4.22
C VAL A 368 5.90 16.75 4.68
N ILE A 369 6.90 15.94 5.04
CA ILE A 369 8.19 16.46 5.53
C ILE A 369 9.00 17.08 4.40
N VAL A 370 8.95 16.51 3.19
CA VAL A 370 9.59 17.12 2.02
C VAL A 370 8.90 18.44 1.66
N ALA A 371 7.58 18.58 1.89
CA ALA A 371 6.86 19.84 1.70
C ALA A 371 7.26 20.89 2.73
N LEU A 372 7.51 20.47 3.97
CA LEU A 372 8.06 21.34 5.01
C LEU A 372 9.50 21.77 4.69
N ALA A 373 10.36 20.85 4.24
CA ALA A 373 11.72 21.18 3.81
C ALA A 373 11.74 22.11 2.58
N ALA A 374 10.82 21.92 1.63
CA ALA A 374 10.60 22.84 0.49
C ALA A 374 10.19 24.24 0.95
N LYS A 375 9.26 24.35 1.90
CA LYS A 375 8.87 25.64 2.50
C LYS A 375 9.99 26.30 3.30
N MET A 376 10.88 25.51 3.90
CA MET A 376 12.05 26.01 4.64
C MET A 376 13.22 26.43 3.71
N GLY A 377 13.03 26.44 2.39
CA GLY A 377 14.07 26.87 1.45
C GLY A 377 15.24 25.88 1.33
N VAL A 378 15.07 24.64 1.79
CA VAL A 378 16.10 23.59 1.72
C VAL A 378 16.37 23.15 0.28
N PHE A 379 15.43 23.43 -0.62
CA PHE A 379 15.56 23.24 -2.07
C PHE A 379 15.93 24.56 -2.75
N SER A 380 16.99 25.20 -2.30
CA SER A 380 17.61 26.29 -3.04
C SER A 380 18.47 25.72 -4.18
N SER A 381 17.93 25.85 -5.40
CA SER A 381 18.59 25.82 -6.71
C SER A 381 19.78 24.85 -6.89
N VAL A 382 19.54 23.71 -7.54
CA VAL A 382 20.56 23.12 -8.42
C VAL A 382 20.54 23.95 -9.71
N PRO A 383 21.68 24.53 -10.17
CA PRO A 383 21.72 25.20 -11.48
C PRO A 383 21.48 24.16 -12.57
N GLY A 384 20.66 24.52 -13.55
CA GLY A 384 20.15 23.62 -14.61
C GLY A 384 21.17 23.17 -15.63
#